data_AF-A0A534B0E2-F1
#
_entry.id   AF-A0A534B0E2-F1
#
_cell.length_a   1.000
_cell.length_b   1.000
_cell.length_c   1.000
_cell.angle_alpha   90.00
_cell.angle_beta   90.00
_cell.angle_gamma   90.00
#
_symmetry.space_group_name_H-M   'P 1'
#
loop_
_entity.id
_entity.type
_entity.pdbx_description
1 polymer ?
#
loop_
_entity_poly.entity_id
_entity_poly.type
_entity_poly.pdbx_seq_one_letter_code
_entity_poly.pdbx_strand_id
1 'polypeptide(L)'
;MLLSRLQHLLGGIYDVRIAHDVYDFLVTDRGRLPHAARSGVADEELIVAQPADGSDEVVMSLYLDPALLERLRREDPLRRLHAGNLADCWTALEGVSHFLYLAWNAGHDRPVSLLELEMQAEVDKRAGGRGCIARRVAMRKNSAGGSRSRSRAPRAVRRRRERAGCSRS
;
A
#
# COMPACT_ATOMS: atom_id res chain seq x y z
N MET A 1 -6.88 -0.58 8.94
CA MET A 1 -6.23 0.58 9.60
C MET A 1 -5.84 1.62 8.52
N LEU A 2 -5.14 2.74 8.81
CA LEU A 2 -4.89 3.80 7.81
C LEU A 2 -3.95 3.37 6.69
N LEU A 3 -2.81 2.75 7.02
CA LEU A 3 -1.78 2.41 6.03
C LEU A 3 -2.28 1.36 5.01
N SER A 4 -2.98 0.30 5.45
CA SER A 4 -3.64 -0.64 4.52
C SER A 4 -4.64 0.04 3.58
N ARG A 5 -5.30 1.14 4.00
CA ARG A 5 -6.19 1.90 3.11
C ARG A 5 -5.39 2.66 2.05
N LEU A 6 -4.22 3.20 2.40
CA LEU A 6 -3.29 3.81 1.44
C LEU A 6 -2.73 2.75 0.48
N GLN A 7 -2.32 1.59 1.00
CA GLN A 7 -1.82 0.46 0.20
C GLN A 7 -2.86 0.01 -0.82
N HIS A 8 -4.12 -0.19 -0.42
CA HIS A 8 -5.20 -0.54 -1.34
C HIS A 8 -5.52 0.58 -2.35
N LEU A 9 -5.35 1.85 -1.96
CA LEU A 9 -5.55 2.97 -2.87
C LEU A 9 -4.48 2.97 -3.96
N LEU A 10 -3.21 2.84 -3.60
CA LEU A 10 -2.09 2.77 -4.55
C LEU A 10 -2.16 1.50 -5.40
N GLY A 11 -2.42 0.34 -4.78
CA GLY A 11 -2.60 -0.92 -5.50
C GLY A 11 -3.71 -0.85 -6.54
N GLY A 12 -4.81 -0.14 -6.24
CA GLY A 12 -5.88 0.09 -7.20
C GLY A 12 -5.56 1.11 -8.30
N ILE A 13 -4.61 2.02 -8.09
CA ILE A 13 -4.14 2.96 -9.13
C ILE A 13 -3.22 2.23 -10.12
N TYR A 14 -2.35 1.37 -9.61
CA TYR A 14 -1.36 0.64 -10.39
C TYR A 14 -1.83 -0.74 -10.87
N ASP A 15 -3.05 -1.15 -10.51
CA ASP A 15 -3.58 -2.50 -10.72
C ASP A 15 -2.64 -3.61 -10.22
N VAL A 16 -1.94 -3.34 -9.12
CA VAL A 16 -1.02 -4.27 -8.46
C VAL A 16 -1.65 -4.81 -7.18
N ARG A 17 -1.36 -6.08 -6.90
CA ARG A 17 -1.71 -6.73 -5.65
C ARG A 17 -0.48 -7.40 -5.08
N ILE A 18 -0.22 -7.14 -3.82
CA ILE A 18 0.80 -7.83 -3.03
C ILE A 18 0.09 -8.69 -1.98
N ALA A 19 0.67 -9.84 -1.64
CA ALA A 19 0.09 -10.78 -0.67
C ALA A 19 0.22 -10.30 0.79
N HIS A 20 1.06 -9.30 1.02
CA HIS A 20 1.47 -8.81 2.34
C HIS A 20 0.71 -7.53 2.72
N ASP A 21 0.34 -7.39 3.99
CA ASP A 21 -0.18 -6.12 4.54
C ASP A 21 0.99 -5.29 5.08
N VAL A 22 0.99 -3.99 4.80
CA VAL A 22 2.05 -3.06 5.25
C VAL A 22 2.26 -3.07 6.77
N TYR A 23 1.24 -3.37 7.57
CA TYR A 23 1.37 -3.45 9.02
C TYR A 23 2.23 -4.63 9.49
N ASP A 24 2.38 -5.69 8.68
CA ASP A 24 3.27 -6.81 9.00
C ASP A 24 4.75 -6.40 8.95
N PHE A 25 5.04 -5.28 8.28
CA PHE A 25 6.38 -4.74 8.07
C PHE A 25 6.62 -3.44 8.86
N LEU A 26 5.63 -2.98 9.62
CA LEU A 26 5.69 -1.70 10.32
C LEU A 26 6.56 -1.77 11.57
N VAL A 27 7.51 -0.84 11.68
CA VAL A 27 8.34 -0.61 12.86
C VAL A 27 8.13 0.82 13.34
N THR A 28 7.86 0.99 14.63
CA THR A 28 7.68 2.33 15.24
C THR A 28 8.72 2.65 16.28
N ASP A 29 9.61 1.71 16.58
CA ASP A 29 10.70 1.87 17.54
C ASP A 29 12.02 1.60 16.82
N ARG A 30 12.82 2.66 16.62
CA ARG A 30 14.15 2.56 15.98
C ARG A 30 15.08 1.64 16.77
N GLY A 31 14.89 1.46 18.07
CA GLY A 31 15.64 0.52 18.89
C GLY A 31 15.51 -0.94 18.42
N ARG A 32 14.43 -1.28 17.72
CA ARG A 32 14.20 -2.62 17.15
C ARG A 32 14.90 -2.86 15.82
N LEU A 33 15.41 -1.80 15.18
CA LEU A 33 16.15 -1.91 13.92
C LEU A 33 17.60 -2.39 14.17
N PRO A 34 18.27 -2.99 13.16
CA PRO A 34 19.69 -3.27 13.19
C PRO A 34 20.51 -1.99 13.43
N HIS A 35 21.67 -2.09 14.10
CA HIS A 35 22.46 -0.93 14.51
C HIS A 35 22.74 0.07 13.36
N ALA A 36 23.06 -0.44 12.17
CA ALA A 36 23.33 0.36 10.97
C ALA A 36 22.13 1.21 10.50
N ALA A 37 20.90 0.81 10.84
CA ALA A 37 19.66 1.49 10.46
C ALA A 37 19.05 2.35 11.59
N ARG A 38 19.73 2.46 12.75
CA ARG A 38 19.21 3.23 13.90
C ARG A 38 19.46 4.73 13.80
N SER A 39 20.41 5.16 12.98
CA SER A 39 20.85 6.55 12.87
C SER A 39 19.93 7.44 12.03
N GLY A 40 18.91 6.87 11.37
CA GLY A 40 17.94 7.63 10.60
C GLY A 40 17.19 8.66 11.46
N VAL A 41 16.94 9.84 10.90
CA VAL A 41 16.25 10.96 11.57
C VAL A 41 14.90 11.32 10.94
N ALA A 42 14.53 10.62 9.86
CA ALA A 42 13.28 10.89 9.15
C ALA A 42 12.07 10.31 9.91
N ASP A 43 10.92 10.96 9.73
CA ASP A 43 9.63 10.50 10.26
C ASP A 43 9.13 9.22 9.55
N GLU A 44 9.69 8.92 8.37
CA GLU A 44 9.44 7.72 7.58
C GLU A 44 10.75 7.22 6.96
N GLU A 45 10.93 5.90 6.93
CA GLU A 45 12.09 5.28 6.29
C GLU A 45 11.78 3.83 5.93
N LEU A 46 11.99 3.42 4.67
CA LEU A 46 11.95 2.02 4.27
C LEU A 46 13.36 1.42 4.40
N ILE A 47 13.54 0.53 5.38
CA ILE A 47 14.78 -0.20 5.59
C ILE A 47 14.75 -1.47 4.75
N VAL A 48 15.83 -1.71 4.00
CA VAL A 48 15.99 -2.89 3.15
C VAL A 48 17.34 -3.54 3.46
N ALA A 49 17.36 -4.86 3.56
CA ALA A 49 18.56 -5.65 3.76
C ALA A 49 18.52 -6.92 2.91
N GLN A 50 19.69 -7.33 2.41
CA GLN A 50 19.91 -8.66 1.86
C GLN A 50 20.47 -9.57 2.97
N PRO A 51 19.95 -10.79 3.14
CA PRO A 51 20.49 -11.78 4.05
C PRO A 51 21.97 -12.08 3.77
N ALA A 52 22.73 -12.31 4.85
CA ALA A 52 24.15 -12.61 4.75
C ALA A 52 24.46 -14.03 4.24
N ASP A 53 23.43 -14.89 4.12
CA ASP A 53 23.57 -16.27 3.63
C ASP A 53 23.63 -16.37 2.11
N GLY A 54 23.52 -15.24 1.40
CA GLY A 54 23.57 -15.19 -0.06
C GLY A 54 22.28 -15.68 -0.74
N SER A 55 21.18 -15.80 0.01
CA SER A 55 19.85 -15.97 -0.59
C SER A 55 19.44 -14.71 -1.35
N ASP A 56 18.69 -14.88 -2.43
CA ASP A 56 18.07 -13.78 -3.19
C ASP A 56 16.87 -13.16 -2.44
N GLU A 57 16.66 -13.53 -1.17
CA GLU A 57 15.58 -13.00 -0.37
C GLU A 57 15.84 -11.53 -0.01
N VAL A 58 14.79 -10.71 -0.03
CA VAL A 58 14.86 -9.31 0.39
C VAL A 58 14.10 -9.16 1.68
N VAL A 59 14.79 -8.70 2.72
CA VAL A 59 14.18 -8.35 4.01
C VAL A 59 13.92 -6.86 4.02
N MET A 60 12.70 -6.45 4.37
CA MET A 60 12.35 -5.04 4.48
C MET A 60 11.58 -4.72 5.75
N SER A 61 11.59 -3.46 6.16
CA SER A 61 10.79 -2.93 7.26
C SER A 61 10.48 -1.47 7.01
N LEU A 62 9.23 -1.06 7.20
CA LEU A 62 8.80 0.32 7.08
C LEU A 62 8.83 0.97 8.48
N TYR A 63 9.77 1.87 8.70
CA TYR A 63 9.76 2.71 9.89
C TYR A 63 8.78 3.88 9.70
N LEU A 64 7.92 4.08 10.69
CA LEU A 64 7.15 5.32 10.85
C LEU A 64 7.25 5.82 12.27
N ASP A 65 7.53 7.10 12.41
CA ASP A 65 7.61 7.74 13.72
C ASP A 65 6.26 7.61 14.47
N PRO A 66 6.27 7.21 15.75
CA PRO A 66 5.05 7.02 16.52
C PRO A 66 4.24 8.32 16.66
N ALA A 67 4.88 9.49 16.70
CA ALA A 67 4.20 10.77 16.72
C ALA A 67 3.50 11.06 15.39
N LEU A 68 4.11 10.71 14.24
CA LEU A 68 3.46 10.80 12.94
C LEU A 68 2.19 9.92 12.90
N LEU A 69 2.28 8.68 13.36
CA LEU A 69 1.12 7.77 13.40
C LEU A 69 0.01 8.30 14.31
N GLU A 70 0.36 8.91 15.44
CA GLU A 70 -0.61 9.52 16.34
C GLU A 70 -1.29 10.74 15.70
N ARG A 71 -0.56 11.63 15.02
CA ARG A 71 -1.13 12.76 14.26
C ARG A 71 -2.13 12.27 13.21
N LEU A 72 -1.74 11.27 12.43
CA LEU A 72 -2.58 10.63 11.41
C LEU A 72 -3.82 9.94 11.99
N ARG A 73 -3.73 9.37 13.19
CA ARG A 73 -4.86 8.77 13.89
C ARG A 73 -5.86 9.81 14.37
N ARG A 74 -5.35 10.95 14.88
CA ARG A 74 -6.18 12.08 15.35
C ARG A 74 -6.87 12.77 14.19
N GLU A 75 -6.17 12.98 13.07
CA GLU A 75 -6.65 13.73 11.91
C GLU A 75 -6.58 12.91 10.62
N ASP A 76 -7.39 11.86 10.51
CA ASP A 76 -7.39 10.93 9.37
C ASP A 76 -7.57 11.65 8.01
N PRO A 77 -6.52 11.74 7.17
CA PRO A 77 -6.56 12.49 5.92
C PRO A 77 -7.47 11.84 4.87
N LEU A 78 -7.77 10.54 4.99
CA LEU A 78 -8.71 9.85 4.12
C LEU A 78 -10.18 10.14 4.47
N ARG A 79 -10.44 10.69 5.67
CA ARG A 79 -11.77 11.21 6.04
C ARG A 79 -11.91 12.67 5.64
N ARG A 80 -10.90 13.49 5.98
CA ARG A 80 -10.87 14.91 5.64
C ARG A 80 -9.42 15.37 5.48
N LEU A 81 -9.05 15.69 4.25
CA LEU A 81 -7.76 16.29 3.93
C LEU A 81 -7.85 17.82 4.04
N HIS A 82 -6.85 18.45 4.65
CA HIS A 82 -6.67 19.90 4.73
C HIS A 82 -5.18 20.24 4.81
N ALA A 83 -4.84 21.52 4.69
CA ALA A 83 -3.44 21.97 4.68
C ALA A 83 -2.65 21.47 5.91
N GLY A 84 -3.26 21.47 7.10
CA GLY A 84 -2.62 21.02 8.34
C GLY A 84 -2.25 19.54 8.44
N ASN A 85 -2.93 18.63 7.74
CA ASN A 85 -2.63 17.17 7.78
C ASN A 85 -2.08 16.64 6.44
N LEU A 86 -1.82 17.53 5.49
CA LEU A 86 -1.35 17.17 4.15
C LEU A 86 0.08 16.63 4.17
N ALA A 87 0.97 17.27 4.94
CA ALA A 87 2.36 16.84 5.07
C ALA A 87 2.45 15.42 5.66
N ASP A 88 1.79 15.20 6.81
CA ASP A 88 1.73 13.87 7.44
C ASP A 88 1.12 12.81 6.50
N CYS A 89 0.08 13.17 5.75
CA CYS A 89 -0.52 12.29 4.75
C CYS A 89 0.47 11.91 3.65
N TRP A 90 1.28 12.86 3.16
CA TRP A 90 2.28 12.59 2.14
C TRP A 90 3.41 11.71 2.67
N THR A 91 3.91 11.98 3.88
CA THR A 91 4.95 11.16 4.49
C THR A 91 4.51 9.70 4.64
N ALA A 92 3.29 9.44 5.14
CA ALA A 92 2.79 8.06 5.21
C ALA A 92 2.50 7.45 3.84
N LEU A 93 2.08 8.26 2.86
CA LEU A 93 1.85 7.77 1.49
C LEU A 93 3.16 7.36 0.82
N GLU A 94 4.24 8.12 1.01
CA GLU A 94 5.58 7.86 0.49
C GLU A 94 6.10 6.50 0.97
N GLY A 95 6.08 6.26 2.27
CA GLY A 95 6.52 4.97 2.81
C GLY A 95 5.68 3.78 2.35
N VAL A 96 4.35 3.93 2.25
CA VAL A 96 3.47 2.88 1.73
C VAL A 96 3.70 2.63 0.23
N SER A 97 4.06 3.68 -0.52
CA SER A 97 4.40 3.59 -1.93
C SER A 97 5.69 2.82 -2.15
N HIS A 98 6.77 3.21 -1.46
CA HIS A 98 8.05 2.50 -1.49
C HIS A 98 7.88 1.03 -1.12
N PHE A 99 7.13 0.75 -0.04
CA PHE A 99 6.81 -0.62 0.37
C PHE A 99 6.11 -1.41 -0.74
N LEU A 100 5.05 -0.84 -1.34
CA LEU A 100 4.27 -1.52 -2.38
C LEU A 100 5.12 -1.81 -3.62
N TYR A 101 5.94 -0.84 -4.04
CA TYR A 101 6.81 -0.99 -5.21
C TYR A 101 7.87 -2.07 -4.98
N LEU A 102 8.55 -2.05 -3.83
CA LEU A 102 9.58 -3.03 -3.51
C LEU A 102 9.00 -4.43 -3.33
N ALA A 103 7.90 -4.56 -2.58
CA ALA A 103 7.23 -5.85 -2.36
C ALA A 103 6.72 -6.46 -3.68
N TRP A 104 6.22 -5.64 -4.60
CA TRP A 104 5.79 -6.11 -5.91
C TRP A 104 6.96 -6.59 -6.76
N ASN A 105 8.05 -5.84 -6.83
CA ASN A 105 9.22 -6.24 -7.63
C ASN A 105 9.94 -7.46 -7.06
N ALA A 106 10.07 -7.55 -5.72
CA ALA A 106 10.62 -8.72 -5.05
C ALA A 106 9.80 -9.98 -5.36
N GLY A 107 8.47 -9.88 -5.41
CA GLY A 107 7.60 -10.99 -5.81
C GLY A 107 7.64 -11.37 -7.30
N HIS A 108 8.35 -10.61 -8.14
CA HIS A 108 8.51 -10.86 -9.58
C HIS A 108 9.97 -11.06 -10.00
N ASP A 109 10.88 -11.27 -9.04
CA ASP A 109 12.33 -11.43 -9.26
C ASP A 109 12.94 -10.28 -10.10
N ARG A 110 12.43 -9.06 -9.89
CA ARG A 110 12.92 -7.86 -10.59
C ARG A 110 13.86 -7.08 -9.68
N PRO A 111 15.09 -6.76 -10.13
CA PRO A 111 15.97 -5.89 -9.36
C PRO A 111 15.37 -4.49 -9.27
N VAL A 112 15.61 -3.83 -8.14
CA VAL A 112 15.16 -2.46 -7.88
C VAL A 112 16.36 -1.63 -7.44
N SER A 113 16.57 -0.49 -8.09
CA SER A 113 17.54 0.51 -7.66
C SER A 113 16.91 1.55 -6.74
N LEU A 114 17.73 2.16 -5.88
CA LEU A 114 17.31 3.27 -5.01
C LEU A 114 16.76 4.47 -5.82
N LEU A 115 17.35 4.73 -6.99
CA LEU A 115 16.89 5.79 -7.90
C LEU A 115 15.48 5.52 -8.44
N GLU A 116 15.14 4.27 -8.74
CA GLU A 116 13.81 3.90 -9.21
C GLU A 116 12.75 4.07 -8.10
N LEU A 117 13.11 3.77 -6.84
CA LEU A 117 12.27 4.01 -5.68
C LEU A 117 12.00 5.50 -5.48
N GLU A 118 13.04 6.32 -5.41
CA GLU A 118 12.92 7.77 -5.20
C GLU A 118 12.14 8.45 -6.33
N MET A 119 12.37 8.02 -7.59
CA MET A 119 11.62 8.52 -8.74
C MET A 119 10.14 8.15 -8.65
N GLN A 120 9.82 6.93 -8.23
CA GLN A 120 8.44 6.46 -8.11
C GLN A 120 7.69 7.17 -6.98
N ALA A 121 8.33 7.43 -5.83
CA ALA A 121 7.74 8.25 -4.78
C ALA A 121 7.46 9.69 -5.22
N GLU A 122 8.36 10.31 -5.98
CA GLU A 122 8.11 11.65 -6.53
C GLU A 122 6.97 11.65 -7.57
N VAL A 123 6.83 10.58 -8.37
CA VAL A 123 5.68 10.39 -9.27
C VAL A 123 4.38 10.21 -8.47
N ASP A 124 4.38 9.44 -7.40
CA ASP A 124 3.23 9.21 -6.53
C ASP A 124 2.77 10.48 -5.83
N LYS A 125 3.72 11.27 -5.34
CA LYS A 125 3.45 12.58 -4.75
C LYS A 125 2.78 13.51 -5.76
N ARG A 126 3.20 13.49 -7.02
CA ARG A 126 2.60 14.31 -8.10
C ARG A 126 1.26 13.77 -8.60
N ALA A 127 1.10 12.45 -8.72
CA ALA A 127 -0.15 11.79 -9.12
C ALA A 127 -1.22 11.87 -8.01
N GLY A 128 -0.82 11.69 -6.76
CA GLY A 128 -1.64 11.89 -5.56
C GLY A 128 -2.03 13.35 -5.36
N GLY A 129 -1.14 14.29 -5.69
CA GLY A 129 -1.34 15.73 -5.53
C GLY A 129 -2.36 16.38 -6.48
N ARG A 130 -2.63 15.82 -7.68
CA ARG A 130 -3.52 16.49 -8.67
C ARG A 130 -4.86 15.83 -8.97
N GLY A 131 -5.16 14.61 -8.53
CA GLY A 131 -6.41 13.97 -8.97
C GLY A 131 -7.01 12.89 -8.07
N CYS A 132 -6.23 11.92 -7.60
CA CYS A 132 -6.82 10.67 -7.11
C CYS A 132 -7.29 10.71 -5.64
N ILE A 133 -6.58 11.40 -4.74
CA ILE A 133 -6.97 11.48 -3.31
C ILE A 133 -8.20 12.38 -3.15
N ALA A 134 -8.23 13.53 -3.84
CA ALA A 134 -9.38 14.43 -3.85
C ALA A 134 -10.62 13.79 -4.52
N ARG A 135 -10.44 13.06 -5.65
CA ARG A 135 -11.57 12.40 -6.35
C ARG A 135 -12.19 11.27 -5.55
N ARG A 136 -11.43 10.48 -4.76
CA ARG A 136 -12.03 9.42 -3.92
C ARG A 136 -12.64 9.91 -2.61
N VAL A 137 -12.12 10.96 -1.97
CA VAL A 137 -12.80 11.61 -0.84
C VAL A 137 -14.11 12.27 -1.32
N ALA A 138 -14.13 12.87 -2.51
CA ALA A 138 -15.35 13.40 -3.13
C ALA A 138 -16.34 12.29 -3.55
N MET A 139 -15.86 11.20 -4.16
CA MET A 139 -16.72 10.06 -4.54
C MET A 139 -17.33 9.35 -3.32
N ARG A 140 -16.62 9.26 -2.18
CA ARG A 140 -17.18 8.70 -0.93
C ARG A 140 -18.28 9.56 -0.30
N LYS A 141 -18.23 10.89 -0.45
CA LYS A 141 -19.33 11.78 -0.03
C LYS A 141 -20.59 11.58 -0.87
N ASN A 142 -20.45 11.31 -2.17
CA ASN A 142 -21.59 11.01 -3.05
C ASN A 142 -22.17 9.61 -2.84
N SER A 143 -21.37 8.62 -2.39
CA SER A 143 -21.89 7.28 -2.06
C SER A 143 -22.61 7.21 -0.70
N ALA A 144 -22.47 8.22 0.16
CA ALA A 144 -23.13 8.28 1.47
C ALA A 144 -24.47 9.03 1.46
N GLY A 145 -24.89 9.59 0.31
CA GLY A 145 -26.16 10.28 0.14
C GLY A 145 -26.82 9.88 -1.18
N GLY A 146 -27.53 8.76 -1.20
CA GLY A 146 -28.14 8.28 -2.44
C GLY A 146 -28.84 6.94 -2.33
N SER A 147 -29.77 6.81 -1.39
CA SER A 147 -30.79 5.76 -1.50
C SER A 147 -31.65 6.02 -2.73
N ARG A 148 -31.57 5.15 -3.75
CA ARG A 148 -32.72 4.64 -4.54
C ARG A 148 -32.26 3.65 -5.62
N SER A 149 -32.55 2.37 -5.34
CA SER A 149 -33.01 1.32 -6.26
C SER A 149 -32.50 1.29 -7.71
N ARG A 150 -31.86 0.18 -8.12
CA ARG A 150 -32.52 -0.93 -8.84
C ARG A 150 -31.52 -2.06 -9.13
N SER A 151 -31.99 -3.26 -8.86
CA SER A 151 -31.38 -4.57 -9.03
C SER A 151 -31.04 -4.91 -10.50
N ARG A 152 -29.84 -5.46 -10.72
CA ARG A 152 -29.61 -6.49 -11.76
C ARG A 152 -28.28 -7.21 -11.50
N ALA A 153 -28.36 -8.46 -11.07
CA ALA A 153 -27.21 -9.35 -10.91
C ALA A 153 -26.74 -9.89 -12.28
N PRO A 154 -25.42 -10.00 -12.55
CA PRO A 154 -24.92 -10.83 -13.64
C PRO A 154 -24.57 -12.25 -13.16
N ARG A 155 -24.84 -13.16 -14.09
CA ARG A 155 -24.88 -14.63 -13.97
C ARG A 155 -23.51 -15.26 -13.70
N ALA A 156 -23.54 -16.34 -12.92
CA ALA A 156 -22.43 -17.26 -12.71
C ALA A 156 -22.02 -18.00 -14.00
N VAL A 157 -20.71 -17.99 -14.29
CA VAL A 157 -20.08 -18.82 -15.33
C VAL A 157 -19.87 -20.22 -14.75
N ARG A 158 -20.57 -21.22 -15.30
CA ARG A 158 -20.44 -22.65 -14.96
C ARG A 158 -19.07 -23.19 -15.40
N ARG A 159 -18.33 -23.79 -14.46
CA ARG A 159 -17.21 -24.69 -14.75
C ARG A 159 -17.75 -26.01 -15.32
N ARG A 160 -17.35 -26.37 -16.53
CA ARG A 160 -17.54 -27.71 -17.10
C ARG A 160 -16.47 -28.61 -16.47
N ARG A 161 -16.85 -29.47 -15.52
CA ARG A 161 -16.02 -30.61 -15.10
C ARG A 161 -16.48 -31.82 -15.91
N GLU A 162 -15.60 -32.29 -16.77
CA GLU A 162 -15.65 -33.64 -17.32
C GLU A 162 -15.32 -34.62 -16.19
N ARG A 163 -16.17 -35.63 -16.01
CA ARG A 163 -15.77 -36.94 -15.51
C ARG A 163 -16.59 -38.02 -16.19
N ALA A 164 -15.84 -39.02 -16.64
CA ALA A 164 -16.24 -40.26 -17.26
C ALA A 164 -17.14 -41.11 -16.35
N GLY A 165 -17.89 -42.03 -16.97
CA GLY A 165 -18.50 -43.14 -16.24
C GLY A 165 -19.61 -43.89 -16.98
N CYS A 166 -19.22 -44.98 -17.66
CA CYS A 166 -19.92 -46.27 -17.76
C CYS A 166 -21.33 -46.39 -18.41
N SER A 167 -21.30 -47.01 -19.60
CA SER A 167 -21.89 -48.32 -19.93
C SER A 167 -23.41 -48.57 -19.97
N ARG A 168 -23.78 -49.39 -20.97
CA ARG A 168 -25.03 -50.13 -21.25
C ARG A 168 -26.02 -49.32 -22.10
N SER A 169 -26.51 -49.80 -23.25
CA SER A 169 -26.68 -51.16 -23.77
C SER A 169 -26.47 -51.21 -25.28
#